data_AF-A0A3N5SWN4-F1
#
_entry.id   AF-A0A3N5SWN4-F1
#
_cell.length_a   1.000
_cell.length_b   1.000
_cell.length_c   1.000
_cell.angle_alpha   90.00
_cell.angle_beta   90.00
_cell.angle_gamma   90.00
#
_symmetry.space_group_name_H-M   'P 1'
#
loop_
_entity.id
_entity.type
_entity.pdbx_description
1 polymer ?
#
loop_
_entity_poly.entity_id
_entity_poly.type
_entity_poly.pdbx_seq_one_letter_code
_entity_poly.pdbx_strand_id
1 'polypeptide(L)' 'RTLCEAHLKGRYELEIIDIYQRPSLAQGEQIIAAPTLIKKLPLPLRRLVGDLSNEERVLIGLDLRPKK' A
#
# COMPACT_ATOMS: atom_id res chain seq x y z
N ARG A 1 -7.07 -6.53 0.38
CA ARG A 1 -6.76 -7.96 0.11
C ARG A 1 -7.19 -8.38 -1.29
N THR A 2 -8.44 -8.16 -1.69
CA THR A 2 -8.97 -8.51 -3.03
C THR A 2 -8.08 -8.10 -4.20
N LEU A 3 -7.58 -6.85 -4.20
CA LEU A 3 -6.67 -6.36 -5.23
C LEU A 3 -5.36 -7.17 -5.33
N CYS A 4 -4.75 -7.50 -4.19
CA CYS A 4 -3.53 -8.31 -4.17
C CYS A 4 -3.79 -9.73 -4.67
N GLU A 5 -4.92 -10.34 -4.31
CA GLU A 5 -5.29 -11.67 -4.82
C GLU A 5 -5.56 -11.67 -6.33
N ALA A 6 -6.17 -10.60 -6.86
CA ALA A 6 -6.46 -10.51 -8.29
C ALA A 6 -5.21 -10.25 -9.15
N HIS A 7 -4.29 -9.40 -8.68
CA HIS A 7 -3.18 -8.89 -9.51
C HIS A 7 -1.80 -9.38 -9.09
N LEU A 8 -1.65 -9.78 -7.82
CA LEU A 8 -0.35 -10.09 -7.20
C LEU A 8 -0.28 -11.51 -6.62
N LYS A 9 -1.25 -12.38 -6.90
CA LYS A 9 -1.32 -13.74 -6.33
C LYS A 9 0.04 -14.46 -6.34
N GLY A 10 0.46 -14.93 -5.17
CA GLY A 10 1.74 -15.63 -4.98
C GLY A 10 3.00 -14.76 -5.11
N ARG A 11 2.84 -13.44 -5.28
CA ARG A 11 3.93 -12.47 -5.50
C ARG A 11 3.87 -11.29 -4.54
N TYR A 12 3.19 -11.45 -3.39
CA TYR A 12 3.12 -10.42 -2.37
C TYR A 12 3.12 -11.03 -0.97
N GLU A 13 3.60 -10.22 -0.03
CA GLU A 13 3.39 -10.38 1.40
C GLU A 13 2.62 -9.15 1.88
N LEU A 14 1.62 -9.34 2.74
CA LEU A 14 0.78 -8.25 3.25
C LEU A 14 0.76 -8.26 4.76
N GLU A 15 1.30 -7.20 5.34
CA GLU A 15 1.19 -6.88 6.75
C GLU A 15 0.11 -5.79 6.94
N ILE A 16 -0.81 -6.00 7.89
CA ILE A 16 -1.81 -5.00 8.27
C ILE A 16 -1.45 -4.52 9.68
N ILE A 17 -1.17 -3.23 9.80
CA ILE A 17 -0.78 -2.61 11.06
C ILE A 17 -1.90 -1.69 11.51
N ASP A 18 -2.43 -1.93 12.71
CA ASP A 18 -3.26 -0.96 13.40
C ASP A 18 -2.37 0.07 14.11
N ILE A 19 -2.32 1.28 13.57
CA ILE A 19 -1.47 2.36 14.05
C ILE A 19 -1.92 2.92 15.42
N TYR A 20 -3.17 2.71 15.83
CA TYR A 20 -3.62 3.09 17.17
C TYR A 20 -3.05 2.15 18.23
N GLN A 21 -2.84 0.89 17.88
CA GLN A 21 -2.20 -0.10 18.76
C GLN A 21 -0.67 0.00 18.73
N ARG A 22 -0.08 0.40 17.60
CA ARG A 22 1.37 0.47 17.38
C ARG A 22 1.81 1.81 16.76
N PRO A 23 1.67 2.94 17.48
CA PRO A 23 1.94 4.27 16.93
C PRO A 23 3.41 4.50 16.55
N SER A 24 4.36 3.82 17.19
CA SER A 24 5.79 3.91 16.87
C SER A 24 6.11 3.46 15.44
N LEU A 25 5.37 2.50 14.87
CA LEU A 25 5.55 2.06 13.49
C LEU A 25 5.09 3.14 12.50
N ALA A 26 3.99 3.83 12.81
CA ALA A 26 3.53 4.96 12.00
C ALA A 26 4.55 6.11 12.02
N GLN A 27 5.15 6.40 13.18
CA GLN A 27 6.20 7.41 13.29
C GLN A 27 7.46 7.03 12.52
N GLY A 28 7.93 5.78 12.64
CA GLY A 28 9.11 5.28 11.93
C GLY A 28 8.94 5.34 10.41
N GLU A 29 7.73 5.09 9.92
CA GLU A 29 7.40 5.20 8.50
C GLU A 29 6.93 6.61 8.10
N GLN A 30 6.90 7.60 9.01
CA GLN A 30 6.41 8.97 8.75
C GLN A 30 4.98 9.00 8.17
N ILE A 31 4.08 8.18 8.69
CA ILE A 31 2.67 8.12 8.29
C ILE A 31 1.91 9.25 9.01
N ILE A 32 1.50 10.26 8.23
CA ILE A 32 0.77 11.44 8.74
C ILE A 32 -0.75 11.25 8.63
N ALA A 33 -1.19 10.38 7.73
CA ALA A 33 -2.60 10.13 7.45
C ALA A 33 -2.89 8.64 7.35
N ALA A 34 -4.07 8.24 7.81
CA ALA A 34 -4.58 6.88 7.66
C ALA A 34 -5.87 6.88 6.82
N PRO A 35 -6.16 5.82 6.05
CA PRO A 35 -5.29 4.66 5.82
C PRO A 35 -4.15 4.97 4.83
N THR A 36 -2.99 4.31 5.02
CA THR A 36 -1.82 4.40 4.14
C THR A 36 -1.35 3.00 3.73
N LEU A 37 -1.17 2.78 2.43
CA LEU A 37 -0.55 1.58 1.87
C LEU A 37 0.89 1.88 1.43
N ILE A 38 1.84 1.04 1.86
CA ILE A 38 3.25 1.16 1.49
C ILE A 38 3.68 -0.11 0.75
N LYS A 39 4.13 0.04 -0.50
CA LYS A 39 4.83 -1.02 -1.24
C LYS A 39 6.33 -0.85 -1.00
N LYS A 40 6.91 -1.77 -0.22
CA LYS A 40 8.35 -1.76 0.10
C LYS A 40 9.20 -2.35 -1.03
N LEU A 41 8.73 -3.42 -1.66
CA LEU A 41 9.47 -4.16 -2.70
C LEU A 41 8.56 -4.60 -3.86
N PRO A 42 9.14 -4.83 -5.06
CA PRO A 42 10.46 -4.35 -5.46
C PRO A 42 10.49 -2.81 -5.49
N LEU A 43 11.70 -2.24 -5.45
CA LEU A 43 11.90 -0.79 -5.56
C LEU A 43 11.36 -0.26 -6.92
N PRO A 44 10.95 1.01 -7.00
CA PRO A 44 10.98 2.03 -5.94
C PRO A 44 9.86 1.85 -4.90
N LEU A 45 10.09 2.39 -3.70
CA LEU A 45 9.08 2.45 -2.65
C LEU A 45 7.90 3.32 -3.10
N ARG A 46 6.67 2.83 -2.92
CA ARG A 46 5.43 3.56 -3.25
C ARG A 46 4.57 3.71 -2.00
N ARG A 47 3.92 4.88 -1.87
CA ARG A 47 3.00 5.20 -0.77
C ARG A 47 1.69 5.71 -1.37
N LEU A 48 0.57 5.15 -0.90
CA LEU A 48 -0.76 5.58 -1.30
C LEU A 48 -1.54 5.90 -0.03
N VAL A 49 -2.14 7.09 0.02
CA VAL A 49 -2.95 7.57 1.15
C VAL A 49 -4.41 7.64 0.71
N GLY A 50 -5.32 7.21 1.59
CA GLY A 50 -6.76 7.18 1.33
C GLY A 50 -7.32 5.76 1.35
N ASP A 51 -8.63 5.64 1.16
CA ASP A 51 -9.44 4.42 1.33
C ASP A 51 -9.14 3.28 0.34
N LEU A 52 -8.28 3.50 -0.66
CA LEU A 52 -7.89 2.54 -1.70
C LEU A 52 -9.08 1.97 -2.49
N SER A 53 -10.22 2.67 -2.53
CA SER A 53 -11.45 2.21 -3.17
C SER A 53 -11.38 2.24 -4.71
N ASN A 54 -10.58 3.15 -5.28
CA ASN A 54 -10.36 3.23 -6.72
C ASN A 54 -9.21 2.31 -7.16
N GLU A 55 -9.56 1.13 -7.65
CA GLU A 55 -8.61 0.10 -8.08
C GLU A 55 -7.62 0.59 -9.14
N GLU A 56 -8.07 1.33 -10.16
CA GLU A 56 -7.18 1.80 -11.24
C GLU A 56 -6.09 2.73 -10.70
N ARG A 57 -6.47 3.68 -9.83
CA ARG A 57 -5.51 4.57 -9.17
C ARG A 57 -4.54 3.80 -8.28
N VAL A 58 -5.01 2.76 -7.59
CA VAL A 58 -4.13 1.92 -6.76
C VAL A 58 -3.12 1.16 -7.62
N LEU A 59 -3.56 0.55 -8.72
CA LEU A 59 -2.67 -0.19 -9.63
C LEU A 59 -1.59 0.70 -10.25
N ILE A 60 -1.96 1.93 -10.66
CA ILE A 60 -1.00 2.92 -11.15
C ILE A 60 -0.03 3.34 -10.03
N GLY A 61 -0.55 3.63 -8.83
CA GLY A 61 0.27 4.05 -7.68
C GLY A 61 1.25 2.97 -7.21
N LEU A 62 0.90 1.70 -7.37
CA LEU A 62 1.76 0.54 -7.06
C LEU A 62 2.73 0.18 -8.19
N ASP A 63 2.68 0.89 -9.32
CA ASP A 63 3.49 0.63 -10.51
C ASP A 63 3.19 -0.72 -11.18
N LEU A 64 1.93 -1.15 -11.09
CA LEU A 64 1.41 -2.39 -11.70
C LEU A 64 0.75 -2.13 -13.05
N ARG A 65 0.50 -0.86 -13.38
CA ARG A 65 0.05 -0.40 -14.69
C ARG A 65 0.75 0.91 -15.06
N PRO A 66 1.10 1.10 -16.35
CA PRO A 66 1.68 2.36 -16.81
C PRO A 66 0.67 3.50 -16.65
N LYS A 67 1.18 4.71 -16.37
CA LYS A 67 0.39 5.93 -16.55
C LYS A 67 0.17 6.11 -18.05
N LYS A 68 -1.09 6.22 -18.47
CA LYS A 68 -1.44 6.68 -19.82
C LYS A 68 -1.04 8.14 -19.99
#